data_AF-A0AAD1TKZ5-F1
#
_entry.id   AF-A0AAD1TKZ5-F1
#
_cell.length_a   1.000
_cell.length_b   1.000
_cell.length_c   1.000
_cell.angle_alpha   90.00
_cell.angle_beta   90.00
_cell.angle_gamma   90.00
#
_symmetry.space_group_name_H-M   'P 1'
#
loop_
_entity.id
_entity.type
_entity.pdbx_description
1 polymer ?
#
loop_
_entity_poly.entity_id
_entity_poly.type
_entity_poly.pdbx_seq_one_letter_code
_entity_poly.pdbx_strand_id
1 'polypeptide(L)'
;MTEEFTVASDCSICDPFQLKTNSECGVTGFIEQVKCTTIEKTVYKSCRSALMEKLVFWRFVASMIAAAVILTIVVVFRQRTLDRNALEKVRKQIESI
;
A
#
# COMPACT_ATOMS: atom_id res chain seq x y z
N MET A 1 -17.39 17.83 -27.14
CA MET A 1 -18.30 18.58 -26.25
C MET A 1 -18.08 18.03 -24.86
N THR A 2 -17.42 18.81 -24.01
CA THR A 2 -17.15 18.50 -22.60
C THR A 2 -18.37 18.90 -21.79
N GLU A 3 -19.21 17.92 -21.47
CA GLU A 3 -20.36 18.11 -20.58
C GLU A 3 -19.87 18.39 -19.15
N GLU A 4 -20.61 19.19 -18.40
CA GLU A 4 -20.32 19.56 -17.02
C GLU A 4 -20.88 18.46 -16.10
N PHE A 5 -20.01 17.63 -15.54
CA PHE A 5 -20.42 16.50 -14.70
C PHE A 5 -20.29 16.86 -13.21
N THR A 6 -21.31 16.54 -12.42
CA THR A 6 -21.20 16.53 -10.96
C THR A 6 -20.94 15.10 -10.49
N VAL A 7 -19.85 14.91 -9.76
CA VAL A 7 -19.46 13.60 -9.22
C VAL A 7 -20.45 13.26 -8.10
N ALA A 8 -21.25 12.22 -8.32
CA ALA A 8 -22.32 11.83 -7.39
C ALA A 8 -21.85 10.76 -6.38
N SER A 9 -20.80 9.99 -6.70
CA SER A 9 -20.18 9.04 -5.78
C SER A 9 -18.67 8.93 -6.00
N ASP A 10 -17.90 8.85 -4.92
CA ASP A 10 -16.45 8.64 -4.97
C ASP A 10 -16.06 7.34 -5.69
N CYS A 11 -14.91 7.38 -6.34
CA CYS A 11 -14.35 6.30 -7.16
C CYS A 11 -14.09 5.04 -6.34
N SER A 12 -14.76 3.92 -6.70
CA SER A 12 -14.78 2.67 -5.91
C SER A 12 -14.30 1.47 -6.73
N ILE A 13 -13.86 0.41 -6.03
CA ILE A 13 -13.50 -0.88 -6.65
C ILE A 13 -14.76 -1.47 -7.27
N CYS A 14 -14.64 -1.95 -8.50
CA CYS A 14 -15.74 -2.66 -9.11
C CYS A 14 -16.00 -4.00 -8.42
N ASP A 15 -17.28 -4.27 -8.18
CA ASP A 15 -17.72 -5.59 -7.78
C ASP A 15 -17.50 -6.62 -8.92
N PRO A 16 -17.23 -7.91 -8.63
CA PRO A 16 -17.13 -8.97 -9.63
C PRO A 16 -18.32 -9.06 -10.61
N PHE A 17 -19.53 -8.69 -10.19
CA PHE A 17 -20.68 -8.60 -11.10
C PHE A 17 -20.56 -7.44 -12.09
N GLN A 18 -20.04 -6.30 -11.62
CA GLN A 18 -19.84 -5.10 -12.44
C GLN A 18 -18.64 -5.21 -13.37
N LEU A 19 -17.62 -6.00 -13.01
CA LEU A 19 -16.52 -6.35 -13.93
C LEU A 19 -17.01 -7.03 -15.21
N LYS A 20 -18.05 -7.87 -15.10
CA LYS A 20 -18.62 -8.60 -16.25
C LYS A 20 -19.64 -7.76 -17.03
N THR A 21 -20.33 -6.87 -16.35
CA THR A 21 -21.45 -6.10 -16.92
C THR A 21 -20.99 -4.79 -17.54
N ASN A 22 -19.99 -4.13 -16.96
CA ASN A 22 -19.52 -2.81 -17.37
C ASN A 22 -18.11 -2.90 -17.96
N SER A 23 -17.99 -2.69 -19.27
CA SER A 23 -16.70 -2.63 -19.97
C SER A 23 -15.76 -1.53 -19.42
N GLU A 24 -16.33 -0.47 -18.87
CA GLU A 24 -15.61 0.64 -18.22
C GLU A 24 -14.72 0.18 -17.06
N CYS A 25 -15.09 -0.93 -16.41
CA CYS A 25 -14.30 -1.49 -15.33
C CYS A 25 -13.06 -2.28 -15.82
N GLY A 26 -13.05 -2.76 -17.07
CA GLY A 26 -11.99 -3.63 -17.58
C GLY A 26 -10.62 -2.96 -17.73
N VAL A 27 -10.56 -1.62 -17.76
CA VAL A 27 -9.33 -0.86 -18.03
C VAL A 27 -8.54 -0.58 -16.75
N THR A 28 -9.20 -0.17 -15.66
CA THR A 28 -8.54 0.21 -14.41
C THR A 28 -9.00 -0.62 -13.20
N GLY A 29 -10.13 -1.33 -13.29
CA GLY A 29 -10.75 -2.03 -12.15
C GLY A 29 -11.52 -1.11 -11.19
N PHE A 30 -11.68 0.17 -11.55
CA PHE A 30 -12.37 1.18 -10.74
C PHE A 30 -13.39 1.94 -11.56
N ILE A 31 -14.51 2.28 -10.93
CA ILE A 31 -15.58 3.07 -11.54
C ILE A 31 -16.01 4.23 -10.64
N GLU A 32 -16.49 5.29 -11.27
CA GLU A 32 -17.18 6.40 -10.62
C GLU A 32 -18.59 6.55 -11.23
N GLN A 33 -19.54 7.02 -10.41
CA GLN A 33 -20.88 7.38 -10.86
C GLN A 33 -20.96 8.89 -11.02
N VAL A 34 -21.18 9.32 -12.26
CA VAL A 34 -21.38 10.74 -12.58
C VAL A 34 -22.84 10.98 -12.92
N LYS A 35 -23.40 12.09 -12.40
CA LYS A 35 -24.70 12.60 -12.84
C LYS A 35 -24.44 13.66 -13.91
N CYS A 36 -24.94 13.42 -15.11
CA CYS A 36 -24.95 14.45 -16.15
C CYS A 36 -26.03 15.48 -15.80
N THR A 37 -25.71 16.77 -15.85
CA THR A 37 -26.69 17.86 -15.64
C THR A 37 -27.66 18.00 -16.80
N THR A 38 -27.21 17.69 -18.02
CA THR A 38 -27.98 17.82 -19.27
C THR A 38 -29.08 16.77 -19.43
N ILE A 39 -28.87 15.59 -18.87
CA ILE A 39 -29.82 14.48 -18.90
C ILE A 39 -29.68 13.85 -17.52
N GLU A 40 -30.73 13.85 -16.70
CA GLU A 40 -30.78 13.34 -15.33
C GLU A 40 -30.56 11.80 -15.27
N LYS A 41 -29.46 11.35 -15.86
CA LYS A 41 -29.03 9.97 -16.06
C LYS A 41 -27.71 9.81 -15.36
N THR A 42 -27.64 8.75 -14.55
CA THR A 42 -26.42 8.28 -13.92
C THR A 42 -25.63 7.48 -14.94
N VAL A 43 -24.42 7.93 -15.24
CA VAL A 43 -23.50 7.24 -16.16
C VAL A 43 -22.30 6.76 -15.37
N TYR A 44 -21.86 5.53 -15.65
CA TYR A 44 -20.64 4.96 -15.07
C TYR A 44 -19.45 5.34 -15.94
N LYS A 45 -18.37 5.80 -15.33
CA LYS A 45 -17.11 6.11 -16.00
C LYS A 45 -15.95 5.39 -15.32
N SER A 46 -14.96 4.97 -16.11
CA SER A 46 -13.70 4.49 -15.55
C SER A 46 -12.96 5.67 -14.92
N CYS A 47 -12.65 5.58 -13.63
CA CYS A 47 -11.84 6.59 -12.95
C CYS A 47 -10.49 6.01 -12.53
N ARG A 48 -9.49 6.90 -12.45
CA ARG A 48 -8.17 6.58 -11.90
C ARG A 48 -8.03 7.26 -10.54
N SER A 49 -8.30 6.53 -9.46
CA SER A 49 -8.21 7.09 -8.10
C SER A 49 -6.76 7.13 -7.61
N ALA A 50 -6.11 8.29 -7.75
CA ALA A 50 -4.79 8.56 -7.17
C ALA A 50 -4.75 8.38 -5.64
N LEU A 51 -5.91 8.54 -4.97
CA LEU A 51 -6.04 8.41 -3.52
C LEU A 51 -6.02 6.94 -3.08
N MET A 52 -6.61 6.04 -3.86
CA MET A 52 -6.52 4.60 -3.59
C MET A 52 -5.16 4.00 -4.00
N GLU A 53 -4.56 4.46 -5.10
CA GLU A 53 -3.16 4.13 -5.44
C GLU A 53 -2.21 4.50 -4.27
N LYS A 54 -2.42 5.66 -3.64
CA LYS A 54 -1.65 6.11 -2.48
C LYS A 54 -1.81 5.20 -1.25
N LEU A 55 -3.01 4.69 -0.97
CA LEU A 55 -3.23 3.81 0.19
C LEU A 55 -2.60 2.43 0.01
N VAL A 56 -2.70 1.85 -1.19
CA VAL A 56 -2.04 0.57 -1.51
C VAL A 56 -0.52 0.73 -1.42
N PHE A 57 0.00 1.82 -1.99
CA PHE A 57 1.42 2.17 -1.86
C PHE A 57 1.85 2.31 -0.39
N TRP A 58 1.08 3.04 0.42
CA TRP A 58 1.43 3.28 1.82
C TRP A 58 1.38 1.99 2.67
N ARG A 59 0.45 1.07 2.39
CA ARG A 59 0.44 -0.27 3.00
C ARG A 59 1.71 -1.04 2.68
N PHE A 60 2.12 -1.09 1.40
CA PHE A 60 3.35 -1.77 0.99
C PHE A 60 4.59 -1.15 1.65
N VAL A 61 4.70 0.18 1.61
CA VAL A 61 5.81 0.91 2.23
C VAL A 61 5.87 0.64 3.73
N ALA A 62 4.75 0.69 4.43
CA ALA A 62 4.68 0.40 5.86
C ALA A 62 5.13 -1.04 6.17
N SER A 63 4.71 -2.03 5.38
CA SER A 63 5.14 -3.42 5.53
C SER A 63 6.66 -3.58 5.33
N MET A 64 7.23 -2.94 4.32
CA MET A 64 8.67 -3.01 4.05
C MET A 64 9.50 -2.35 5.16
N ILE A 65 9.04 -1.21 5.68
CA ILE A 65 9.69 -0.54 6.82
C ILE A 65 9.65 -1.44 8.06
N ALA A 66 8.50 -2.05 8.36
CA ALA A 66 8.37 -2.97 9.48
C ALA A 66 9.31 -4.17 9.34
N ALA A 67 9.39 -4.77 8.16
CA ALA A 67 10.32 -5.87 7.88
C ALA A 67 11.79 -5.44 8.07
N ALA A 68 12.18 -4.26 7.60
CA ALA A 68 13.52 -3.73 7.77
C ALA A 68 13.88 -3.50 9.25
N VAL A 69 12.95 -2.97 10.05
CA VAL A 69 13.14 -2.79 11.49
C VAL A 69 13.34 -4.14 12.18
N ILE A 70 12.53 -5.15 11.86
CA ILE A 70 12.66 -6.50 12.43
C ILE A 70 14.04 -7.08 12.12
N LEU A 71 14.48 -7.01 10.86
CA LEU A 71 15.80 -7.51 10.46
C LEU A 71 16.93 -6.77 11.17
N THR A 72 16.80 -5.46 11.31
CA THR A 72 17.78 -4.63 12.05
C THR A 72 17.88 -5.08 13.50
N ILE A 73 16.74 -5.28 14.18
CA ILE A 73 16.71 -5.78 15.56
C ILE A 73 17.40 -7.14 15.65
N VAL A 74 17.06 -8.08 14.76
CA VAL A 74 17.67 -9.43 14.74
C VAL A 74 19.19 -9.35 14.57
N VAL A 75 19.68 -8.52 13.64
CA VAL A 75 21.12 -8.32 13.41
C VAL A 75 21.80 -7.73 14.64
N VAL A 76 21.22 -6.70 15.27
CA VAL A 76 21.77 -6.07 16.48
C VAL A 76 21.82 -7.06 17.64
N PHE A 77 20.78 -7.87 17.83
CA PHE A 77 20.79 -8.92 18.85
C PHE A 77 21.91 -9.92 18.61
N ARG A 78 22.08 -10.40 17.37
CA ARG A 78 23.18 -11.30 17.03
C ARG A 78 24.56 -10.67 17.24
N GLN A 79 24.74 -9.42 16.83
CA GLN A 79 25.98 -8.67 17.07
C GLN A 79 26.27 -8.55 18.56
N ARG A 80 25.26 -8.22 19.39
CA ARG A 80 25.45 -8.15 20.85
C ARG A 80 25.82 -9.49 21.48
N THR A 81 25.25 -10.59 21.01
CA THR A 81 25.64 -11.93 21.49
C THR A 81 27.10 -12.23 21.12
N LEU A 82 27.51 -11.91 19.90
CA LEU A 82 28.89 -12.07 19.44
C LEU A 82 29.86 -11.18 20.23
N ASP A 83 29.49 -9.91 20.47
CA ASP A 83 30.29 -8.97 21.26
C ASP A 83 30.45 -9.41 22.71
N ARG A 84 29.39 -9.91 23.35
CA ARG A 84 29.51 -10.48 24.72
C ARG A 84 30.46 -11.67 24.76
N ASN A 85 30.33 -12.59 23.79
CA ASN A 85 31.20 -13.76 23.69
C ASN A 85 32.66 -13.38 23.40
N ALA A 86 32.89 -12.33 22.61
CA ALA A 86 34.23 -11.82 22.32
C ALA A 86 34.85 -11.14 23.54
N LEU A 87 34.08 -10.33 24.27
CA LEU A 87 34.54 -9.60 25.44
C LEU A 87 34.85 -10.53 26.63
N GLU A 88 34.08 -11.60 26.80
CA GLU A 88 34.40 -12.66 27.76
C GLU A 88 35.72 -13.39 27.45
N LYS A 89 36.02 -13.62 26.17
CA LYS A 89 37.30 -14.22 25.75
C LYS A 89 38.48 -13.29 26.08
N VAL A 90 38.34 -11.99 25.82
CA VAL A 90 39.38 -10.99 26.18
C VAL A 90 39.56 -10.92 27.69
N ARG A 91 38.45 -10.93 28.47
CA ARG A 91 38.52 -10.86 29.92
C ARG A 91 39.24 -12.07 30.54
N LYS A 92 38.98 -13.27 30.02
CA LYS A 92 39.70 -14.49 30.42
C LYS A 92 41.19 -14.45 30.11
N GLN A 93 41.61 -13.75 29.05
CA GLN A 93 43.05 -13.56 28.77
C GLN A 93 43.74 -12.64 29.77
N ILE A 94 43.02 -11.69 30.37
CA ILE A 94 43.59 -10.76 31.37
C ILE A 94 43.68 -11.42 32.75
N GLU A 95 42.77 -12.34 33.08
CA GLU A 95 42.77 -13.08 34.35
C GLU A 95 43.80 -14.23 34.40
N SER A 96 44.32 -14.67 33.25
CA SER A 96 45.31 -15.75 33.14
C SER A 96 46.76 -15.29 33.00
N ILE A 97 47.02 -13.98 33.11
CA ILE A 97 48.36 -13.35 33.09
C ILE A 97 48.70 -12.93 34.52
#